data_AF-A0A4Q2UBK5-F1
#
_entry.id   AF-A0A4Q2UBK5-F1
#
_cell.length_a   1.000
_cell.length_b   1.000
_cell.length_c   1.000
_cell.angle_alpha   90.00
_cell.angle_beta   90.00
_cell.angle_gamma   90.00
#
_symmetry.space_group_name_H-M   'P 1'
#
loop_
_entity.id
_entity.type
_entity.pdbx_description
1 polymer ?
#
loop_
_entity_poly.entity_id
_entity_poly.type
_entity_poly.pdbx_seq_one_letter_code
_entity_poly.pdbx_strand_id
1 'polypeptide(L)'
;MSRIKYTALGSSAPVKLADTPPPHKTLPEVGRISIGETVTPERGKSYPRSTDYFVIRSTYARLISDRYGEKPSELPVLFYSDELSEVCPERLEIRDQAGRLFGSGDGETFLIWNATAKRYQPYSQADHPDILQRTASHLGTQWVPTLTLRFAVKDVPVLGYWQFSTHGVATSIPNLRDRFDACLRDLGMIRFLPFMLTVKKVRSNKPGDSRQYPVVDLIPQLSIETGLRISQYVQDNPTFNPARLATYSADELSTLPTGEGDRLRLDGPTKL
;
A
#
# COMPACT_ATOMS: atom_id res chain seq x y z
N MET A 1 -27.43 17.69 10.84
CA MET A 1 -26.59 16.92 9.90
C MET A 1 -25.63 16.07 10.70
N SER A 2 -25.95 14.78 10.80
CA SER A 2 -25.43 13.83 11.77
C SER A 2 -24.04 13.31 11.35
N ARG A 3 -23.09 13.30 12.30
CA ARG A 3 -21.77 12.69 12.14
C ARG A 3 -21.96 11.17 12.08
N ILE A 4 -21.53 10.55 10.98
CA ILE A 4 -21.46 9.09 10.89
C ILE A 4 -20.38 8.64 11.88
N LYS A 5 -20.85 8.05 12.99
CA LYS A 5 -20.04 7.24 13.89
C LYS A 5 -19.70 5.96 13.13
N TYR A 6 -18.44 5.52 13.19
CA TYR A 6 -18.05 4.17 12.81
C TYR A 6 -18.80 3.20 13.73
N THR A 7 -19.93 2.68 13.25
CA THR A 7 -20.61 1.56 13.87
C THR A 7 -19.95 0.30 13.32
N ALA A 8 -19.21 -0.40 14.18
CA ALA A 8 -18.74 -1.74 13.91
C ALA A 8 -19.94 -2.63 13.56
N LEU A 9 -19.91 -3.20 12.37
CA LEU A 9 -20.83 -4.25 11.94
C LEU A 9 -19.98 -5.44 11.49
N GLY A 10 -20.09 -6.54 12.23
CA GLY A 10 -19.48 -7.81 11.88
C GLY A 10 -18.72 -8.45 13.03
N SER A 11 -19.46 -9.11 13.92
CA SER A 11 -18.92 -10.09 14.87
C SER A 11 -18.08 -11.13 14.14
N SER A 12 -16.76 -11.04 14.26
CA SER A 12 -15.86 -12.18 14.18
C SER A 12 -15.04 -12.21 15.47
N ALA A 13 -14.74 -13.41 15.96
CA ALA A 13 -14.09 -13.67 17.24
C ALA A 13 -12.85 -12.77 17.46
N PRO A 14 -12.47 -12.47 18.72
CA PRO A 14 -11.24 -11.74 19.00
C PRO A 14 -10.09 -12.48 18.33
N VAL A 15 -9.42 -11.82 17.39
CA VAL A 15 -8.18 -12.33 16.80
C VAL A 15 -7.18 -12.43 17.95
N LYS A 16 -6.96 -13.65 18.43
CA LYS A 16 -5.89 -13.95 19.39
C LYS A 16 -4.58 -13.56 18.73
N LEU A 17 -3.97 -12.48 19.20
CA LEU A 17 -2.59 -12.15 18.91
C LEU A 17 -1.65 -13.05 19.74
N ALA A 18 -1.68 -14.36 19.47
CA ALA A 18 -0.69 -15.32 19.95
C ALA A 18 -0.73 -16.58 19.07
N ASP A 19 0.44 -16.94 18.53
CA ASP A 19 0.85 -18.22 17.93
C ASP A 19 0.74 -18.45 16.41
N THR A 20 0.30 -17.49 15.61
CA THR A 20 0.53 -17.59 14.14
C THR A 20 1.90 -16.98 13.81
N PRO A 21 2.87 -17.72 13.24
CA PRO A 21 4.07 -17.10 12.68
C PRO A 21 3.66 -15.96 11.76
N PRO A 22 4.42 -14.84 11.67
CA PRO A 22 4.09 -13.75 10.77
C PRO A 22 3.79 -14.35 9.40
N PRO A 23 2.68 -13.95 8.72
CA PRO A 23 2.27 -14.55 7.46
C PRO A 23 3.52 -14.67 6.60
N HIS A 24 3.86 -15.89 6.20
CA HIS A 24 5.07 -16.15 5.42
C HIS A 24 5.11 -15.09 4.33
N LYS A 25 6.06 -14.15 4.39
CA LYS A 25 6.15 -13.10 3.37
C LYS A 25 6.35 -13.82 2.05
N THR A 26 5.27 -13.88 1.26
CA THR A 26 5.18 -14.69 0.04
C THR A 26 6.18 -14.22 -1.01
N LEU A 27 6.60 -12.96 -0.92
CA LEU A 27 7.64 -12.34 -1.73
C LEU A 27 8.66 -11.59 -0.86
N PRO A 28 9.94 -11.52 -1.28
CA PRO A 28 10.96 -10.72 -0.59
C PRO A 28 10.78 -9.21 -0.83
N GLU A 29 11.20 -8.38 0.13
CA GLU A 29 11.31 -6.92 -0.06
C GLU A 29 12.51 -6.62 -0.98
N VAL A 30 12.26 -6.04 -2.15
CA VAL A 30 13.32 -5.69 -3.11
C VAL A 30 13.69 -4.22 -3.06
N GLY A 31 12.87 -3.38 -2.45
CA GLY A 31 13.17 -1.96 -2.34
C GLY A 31 12.10 -1.14 -1.66
N ARG A 32 12.46 0.11 -1.36
CA ARG A 32 11.54 1.10 -0.79
C ARG A 32 11.35 2.27 -1.73
N ILE A 33 10.12 2.75 -1.79
CA ILE A 33 9.72 3.92 -2.55
C ILE A 33 9.25 4.98 -1.55
N SER A 34 9.61 6.24 -1.80
CA SER A 34 9.15 7.37 -0.99
C SER A 34 8.84 8.59 -1.85
N ILE A 35 8.30 9.62 -1.21
CA ILE A 35 7.97 10.93 -1.82
C ILE A 35 8.78 12.05 -1.17
N GLY A 36 9.98 11.72 -0.70
CA GLY A 36 10.89 12.68 -0.09
C GLY A 36 12.35 12.26 -0.24
N GLU A 37 13.20 13.27 -0.38
CA GLU A 37 14.65 13.15 -0.48
C GLU A 37 15.33 13.91 0.65
N THR A 38 16.52 13.47 1.02
CA THR A 38 17.37 14.21 1.95
C THR A 38 18.20 15.19 1.15
N VAL A 39 18.03 16.49 1.41
CA VAL A 39 18.82 17.55 0.79
C VAL A 39 19.96 17.89 1.71
N THR A 40 21.19 17.81 1.21
CA THR A 40 22.40 18.24 1.92
C THR A 40 22.91 19.52 1.27
N PRO A 41 22.72 20.70 1.89
CA PRO A 41 23.26 21.95 1.36
C PRO A 41 24.79 21.98 1.49
N GLU A 42 25.48 22.80 0.67
CA GLU A 42 26.94 23.00 0.74
C GLU A 42 27.41 23.46 2.13
N ARG A 43 26.56 24.20 2.85
CA ARG A 43 26.75 24.57 4.25
C ARG A 43 25.44 24.36 5.01
N GLY A 44 25.47 23.54 6.06
CA GLY A 44 24.33 23.31 6.95
C GLY A 44 24.06 21.82 7.20
N LYS A 45 23.05 21.55 8.04
CA LYS A 45 22.58 20.18 8.30
C LYS A 45 21.64 19.73 7.17
N SER A 46 21.73 18.45 6.80
CA SER A 46 20.80 17.86 5.86
C SER A 46 19.37 17.89 6.40
N TYR A 47 18.40 18.09 5.52
CA TYR A 47 16.98 18.14 5.89
C TYR A 47 16.12 17.38 4.86
N PRO A 48 14.97 16.83 5.27
CA PRO A 48 14.06 16.17 4.36
C PRO A 48 13.31 17.20 3.49
N ARG A 49 13.17 16.91 2.20
CA ARG A 49 12.37 17.68 1.24
C ARG A 49 11.37 16.76 0.56
N SER A 50 10.10 17.15 0.54
CA SER A 50 9.08 16.44 -0.22
C SER A 50 9.23 16.67 -1.72
N THR A 51 9.05 15.60 -2.50
CA THR A 51 9.12 15.58 -3.96
C THR A 51 7.73 15.40 -4.58
N ASP A 52 7.59 15.74 -5.85
CA ASP A 52 6.43 15.45 -6.72
C ASP A 52 6.69 14.24 -7.62
N TYR A 53 7.70 13.44 -7.29
CA TYR A 53 8.08 12.21 -7.95
C TYR A 53 8.49 11.16 -6.91
N PHE A 54 8.49 9.90 -7.30
CA PHE A 54 8.91 8.78 -6.47
C PHE A 54 10.43 8.69 -6.40
N VAL A 55 10.95 8.61 -5.18
CA VAL A 55 12.36 8.33 -4.89
C VAL A 55 12.51 6.85 -4.60
N ILE A 56 13.19 6.14 -5.51
CA ILE A 56 13.42 4.70 -5.45
C ILE A 56 14.70 4.41 -4.66
N ARG A 57 14.61 3.60 -3.60
CA ARG A 57 15.75 3.17 -2.77
C ARG A 57 15.89 1.67 -2.82
N SER A 58 16.77 1.20 -3.70
CA SER A 58 17.07 -0.21 -3.91
C SER A 58 18.33 -0.39 -4.76
N THR A 59 18.98 -1.55 -4.67
CA THR A 59 19.98 -2.00 -5.64
C THR A 59 19.39 -2.16 -7.05
N TYR A 60 18.07 -2.34 -7.16
CA TYR A 60 17.33 -2.48 -8.43
C TYR A 60 16.75 -1.17 -8.96
N ALA A 61 17.09 -0.02 -8.35
CA ALA A 61 16.49 1.27 -8.71
C ALA A 61 16.63 1.60 -10.20
N ARG A 62 17.76 1.24 -10.82
CA ARG A 62 18.03 1.46 -12.23
C ARG A 62 17.04 0.75 -13.17
N LEU A 63 16.50 -0.40 -12.78
CA LEU A 63 15.49 -1.10 -13.59
C LEU A 63 14.17 -0.31 -13.67
N ILE A 64 13.85 0.44 -12.62
CA ILE A 64 12.70 1.35 -12.63
C ILE A 64 13.04 2.60 -13.44
N SER A 65 14.23 3.19 -13.26
CA SER A 65 14.58 4.43 -13.96
C SER A 65 14.79 4.25 -15.47
N ASP A 66 15.35 3.12 -15.90
CA ASP A 66 15.47 2.76 -17.31
C ASP A 66 14.09 2.62 -17.99
N ARG A 67 13.05 2.24 -17.24
CA ARG A 67 11.69 2.01 -17.75
C ARG A 67 10.77 3.22 -17.63
N TYR A 68 10.85 3.95 -16.54
CA TYR A 68 9.90 5.01 -16.16
C TYR A 68 10.56 6.39 -15.96
N GLY A 69 11.86 6.50 -16.24
CA GLY A 69 12.65 7.72 -16.07
C GLY A 69 13.21 7.89 -14.65
N GLU A 70 14.17 8.81 -14.51
CA GLU A 70 14.90 9.06 -13.25
C GLU A 70 14.04 9.65 -12.13
N LYS A 71 12.93 10.32 -12.48
CA LYS A 71 12.02 10.98 -11.54
C LYS A 71 10.56 10.66 -11.89
N PRO A 72 10.14 9.39 -11.76
CA PRO A 72 8.79 9.00 -12.16
C PRO A 72 7.77 9.59 -11.18
N SER A 73 6.77 10.31 -11.68
CA SER A 73 5.60 10.74 -10.91
C SER A 73 4.45 9.72 -10.94
N GLU A 74 4.57 8.72 -11.81
CA GLU A 74 3.58 7.68 -12.05
C GLU A 74 4.30 6.33 -12.12
N LEU A 75 3.79 5.32 -11.43
CA LEU A 75 4.30 3.97 -11.44
C LEU A 75 3.15 2.99 -11.67
N PRO A 76 3.19 2.21 -12.77
CA PRO A 76 2.30 1.08 -12.94
C PRO A 76 2.63 0.00 -11.90
N VAL A 77 1.66 -0.37 -11.08
CA VAL A 77 1.83 -1.33 -9.98
C VAL A 77 0.80 -2.45 -10.05
N LEU A 78 1.16 -3.58 -9.44
CA LEU A 78 0.33 -4.77 -9.30
C LEU A 78 0.37 -5.22 -7.84
N PHE A 79 -0.79 -5.52 -7.26
CA PHE A 79 -0.84 -6.21 -5.98
C PHE A 79 -0.72 -7.71 -6.18
N TYR A 80 -0.01 -8.39 -5.27
CA TYR A 80 0.21 -9.84 -5.34
C TYR A 80 -0.73 -10.64 -4.43
N SER A 81 -1.58 -9.95 -3.67
CA SER A 81 -2.53 -10.52 -2.72
C SER A 81 -3.78 -9.66 -2.66
N ASP A 82 -4.90 -10.29 -2.35
CA ASP A 82 -6.18 -9.62 -2.06
C ASP A 82 -6.28 -9.23 -0.57
N GLU A 83 -5.36 -9.71 0.27
CA GLU A 83 -5.39 -9.52 1.71
C GLU A 83 -4.78 -8.18 2.13
N LEU A 84 -5.59 -7.33 2.77
CA LEU A 84 -5.21 -5.97 3.17
C LEU A 84 -3.98 -6.00 4.09
N SER A 85 -3.91 -6.93 5.05
CA SER A 85 -2.78 -7.03 5.97
C SER A 85 -1.44 -7.34 5.29
N GLU A 86 -1.48 -7.94 4.09
CA GLU A 86 -0.30 -8.24 3.27
C GLU A 86 0.13 -7.06 2.40
N VAL A 87 -0.80 -6.40 1.71
CA VAL A 87 -0.45 -5.42 0.66
C VAL A 87 -0.83 -3.98 0.94
N CYS A 88 -1.75 -3.71 1.86
CA CYS A 88 -2.22 -2.37 2.19
C CYS A 88 -2.46 -2.15 3.71
N PRO A 89 -1.60 -2.65 4.65
CA PRO A 89 -1.90 -2.51 6.07
C PRO A 89 -1.84 -1.05 6.54
N GLU A 90 -2.87 -0.64 7.28
CA GLU A 90 -2.91 0.59 8.06
C GLU A 90 -2.69 0.27 9.55
N ARG A 91 -1.80 1.02 10.21
CA ARG A 91 -1.51 0.88 11.65
C ARG A 91 -1.13 2.20 12.28
N LEU A 92 -1.32 2.33 13.58
CA LEU A 92 -0.70 3.40 14.37
C LEU A 92 0.78 3.06 14.59
N GLU A 93 1.66 4.04 14.43
CA GLU A 93 3.09 3.93 14.79
C GLU A 93 3.48 5.06 15.72
N ILE A 94 4.36 4.79 16.70
CA ILE A 94 5.06 5.81 17.46
C ILE A 94 6.56 5.56 17.39
N ARG A 95 7.31 6.65 17.27
CA ARG A 95 8.77 6.64 17.12
C ARG A 95 9.44 7.38 18.27
N ASP A 96 10.65 6.96 18.60
CA ASP A 96 11.50 7.68 19.52
C ASP A 96 12.00 9.00 18.90
N GLN A 97 12.68 9.83 19.70
CA GLN A 97 13.26 11.10 19.25
C GLN A 97 14.35 10.93 18.17
N ALA A 98 14.91 9.72 18.03
CA ALA A 98 15.87 9.37 16.98
C ALA A 98 15.19 8.83 15.71
N GLY A 99 13.86 8.78 15.66
CA GLY A 99 13.07 8.29 14.52
C GLY A 99 12.95 6.77 14.41
N ARG A 100 13.43 6.02 15.40
CA ARG A 100 13.30 4.55 15.43
C ARG A 100 11.89 4.17 15.84
N LEU A 101 11.37 3.08 15.27
CA LEU A 101 10.07 2.55 15.67
C LEU A 101 10.15 2.15 17.15
N PHE A 102 9.26 2.71 17.96
CA PHE A 102 9.15 2.38 19.38
C PHE A 102 7.90 1.54 19.64
N GLY A 103 6.82 1.78 18.91
CA GLY A 103 5.64 0.95 18.98
C GLY A 103 4.76 1.01 17.73
N SER A 104 3.94 -0.01 17.57
CA SER A 104 2.95 -0.10 16.50
C SER A 104 1.69 -0.83 16.97
N GLY A 105 0.52 -0.50 16.44
CA GLY A 105 -0.73 -1.19 16.79
C GLY A 105 -1.89 -0.90 15.85
N ASP A 106 -2.96 -1.67 15.99
CA ASP A 106 -4.19 -1.55 15.20
C ASP A 106 -5.25 -0.65 15.86
N GLY A 107 -4.97 -0.13 17.06
CA GLY A 107 -5.91 0.65 17.85
C GLY A 107 -6.55 -0.12 19.00
N GLU A 108 -6.41 -1.45 19.02
CA GLU A 108 -6.86 -2.32 20.13
C GLU A 108 -5.67 -3.01 20.79
N THR A 109 -4.71 -3.47 19.99
CA THR A 109 -3.50 -4.14 20.41
C THR A 109 -2.26 -3.39 19.92
N PHE A 110 -1.21 -3.41 20.75
CA PHE A 110 0.01 -2.65 20.53
C PHE A 110 1.24 -3.49 20.84
N LEU A 111 2.23 -3.44 19.96
CA LEU A 111 3.58 -3.93 20.20
C LEU A 111 4.44 -2.73 20.58
N ILE A 112 5.05 -2.77 21.77
CA ILE A 112 5.88 -1.67 22.28
C ILE A 112 7.26 -2.20 22.67
N TRP A 113 8.30 -1.48 22.27
CA TRP A 113 9.69 -1.83 22.56
C TRP A 113 9.98 -1.78 24.06
N ASN A 114 10.41 -2.90 24.62
CA ASN A 114 10.92 -2.97 25.99
C ASN A 114 12.45 -2.99 25.97
N ALA A 115 13.07 -1.91 26.48
CA ALA A 115 14.52 -1.76 26.47
C ALA A 115 15.24 -2.81 27.34
N THR A 116 14.63 -3.23 28.46
CA THR A 116 15.20 -4.24 29.37
C THR A 116 15.15 -5.63 28.74
N ALA A 117 14.01 -6.01 28.16
CA ALA A 117 13.81 -7.31 27.52
C ALA A 117 14.38 -7.38 26.09
N LYS A 118 14.78 -6.24 25.51
CA LYS A 118 15.30 -6.08 24.14
C LYS A 118 14.38 -6.69 23.07
N ARG A 119 13.07 -6.58 23.26
CA ARG A 119 12.05 -7.07 22.33
C ARG A 119 10.78 -6.24 22.41
N TYR A 120 9.97 -6.32 21.37
CA TYR A 120 8.61 -5.81 21.42
C TYR A 120 7.74 -6.71 22.30
N GLN A 121 6.89 -6.10 23.11
CA GLN A 121 5.91 -6.78 23.96
C GLN A 121 4.49 -6.35 23.59
N PRO A 122 3.52 -7.28 23.61
CA PRO A 122 2.13 -6.98 23.34
C PRO A 122 1.45 -6.32 24.54
N TYR A 123 0.57 -5.37 24.26
CA TYR A 123 -0.33 -4.70 25.19
C TYR A 123 -1.69 -4.57 24.53
N SER A 124 -2.78 -4.69 25.29
CA SER A 124 -4.14 -4.40 24.81
C SER A 124 -4.63 -3.09 25.42
N GLN A 125 -5.48 -2.36 24.70
CA GLN A 125 -6.16 -1.18 25.23
C GLN A 125 -7.22 -1.55 26.29
N ALA A 126 -7.72 -2.78 26.27
CA ALA A 126 -8.64 -3.29 27.29
C ALA A 126 -7.95 -3.40 28.66
N ASP A 127 -6.73 -3.94 28.70
CA ASP A 127 -5.94 -4.11 29.93
C ASP A 127 -5.18 -2.83 30.31
N HIS A 128 -4.84 -2.01 29.32
CA HIS A 128 -4.13 -0.75 29.49
C HIS A 128 -4.83 0.40 28.75
N PRO A 129 -5.93 0.95 29.29
CA PRO A 129 -6.71 2.01 28.64
C PRO A 129 -5.92 3.29 28.33
N ASP A 130 -4.86 3.56 29.08
CA ASP A 130 -3.99 4.73 28.95
C ASP A 130 -2.77 4.50 28.04
N ILE A 131 -2.64 3.33 27.39
CA ILE A 131 -1.40 2.92 26.70
C ILE A 131 -0.92 3.93 25.65
N LEU A 132 -1.85 4.48 24.87
CA LEU A 132 -1.54 5.49 23.84
C LEU A 132 -0.97 6.76 24.46
N GLN A 133 -1.68 7.31 25.45
CA GLN A 133 -1.30 8.55 26.14
C GLN A 133 0.01 8.37 26.90
N ARG A 134 0.14 7.30 27.70
CA ARG A 134 1.33 7.01 28.49
C ARG A 134 2.57 6.87 27.62
N THR A 135 2.46 6.15 26.50
CA THR A 135 3.59 5.96 25.57
C THR A 135 3.97 7.28 24.89
N ALA A 136 2.98 8.06 24.45
CA ALA A 136 3.20 9.38 23.86
C ALA A 136 3.89 10.35 24.82
N SER A 137 3.40 10.43 26.07
CA SER A 137 3.99 11.26 27.12
C SER A 137 5.41 10.81 27.49
N HIS A 138 5.66 9.51 27.57
CA HIS A 138 6.99 8.97 27.86
C HIS A 138 8.03 9.38 26.81
N LEU A 139 7.66 9.37 25.53
CA LEU A 139 8.58 9.69 24.44
C LEU A 139 8.60 11.18 24.09
N GLY A 140 7.59 11.95 24.49
CA GLY A 140 7.38 13.30 23.98
C GLY A 140 7.08 13.33 22.48
N THR A 141 6.47 12.27 21.95
CA THR A 141 6.06 12.14 20.54
C THR A 141 4.61 11.66 20.46
N GLN A 142 4.05 11.54 19.26
CA GLN A 142 2.66 11.13 19.05
C GLN A 142 2.57 9.86 18.22
N TRP A 143 1.49 9.10 18.44
CA TRP A 143 1.10 8.03 17.54
C TRP A 143 0.60 8.62 16.22
N VAL A 144 1.06 8.06 15.11
CA VAL A 144 0.79 8.53 13.75
C VAL A 144 0.19 7.38 12.94
N PRO A 145 -0.99 7.56 12.34
CA PRO A 145 -1.52 6.61 11.37
C PRO A 145 -0.55 6.46 10.19
N THR A 146 -0.28 5.22 9.83
CA THR A 146 0.69 4.85 8.81
C THR A 146 0.09 3.77 7.93
N LEU A 147 -0.05 4.07 6.64
CA LEU A 147 -0.43 3.08 5.64
C LEU A 147 0.82 2.62 4.90
N THR A 148 0.99 1.31 4.76
CA THR A 148 2.05 0.69 3.97
C THR A 148 1.44 0.01 2.77
N LEU A 149 1.90 0.37 1.56
CA LEU A 149 1.64 -0.41 0.36
C LEU A 149 2.79 -1.36 0.08
N ARG A 150 2.47 -2.60 -0.32
CA ARG A 150 3.42 -3.58 -0.85
C ARG A 150 2.91 -4.06 -2.21
N PHE A 151 3.70 -3.84 -3.26
CA PHE A 151 3.30 -4.11 -4.63
C PHE A 151 4.49 -4.53 -5.49
N ALA A 152 4.22 -5.20 -6.60
CA ALA A 152 5.18 -5.30 -7.69
C ALA A 152 5.06 -4.07 -8.59
N VAL A 153 6.17 -3.62 -9.16
CA VAL A 153 6.15 -2.61 -10.24
C VAL A 153 6.02 -3.39 -11.56
N LYS A 154 5.01 -3.06 -12.37
CA LYS A 154 4.73 -3.78 -13.62
C LYS A 154 5.92 -3.64 -14.57
N ASP A 155 6.16 -4.65 -15.42
CA ASP A 155 7.21 -4.68 -16.45
C ASP A 155 8.65 -4.45 -15.95
N VAL A 156 8.90 -4.57 -14.63
CA VAL A 156 10.24 -4.52 -14.04
C VAL A 156 10.66 -5.97 -13.73
N PRO A 157 11.80 -6.46 -14.25
CA PRO A 157 12.17 -7.86 -14.17
C PRO A 157 12.78 -8.23 -12.80
N VAL A 158 12.00 -8.04 -11.72
CA VAL A 158 12.40 -8.34 -10.34
C VAL A 158 11.25 -9.05 -9.64
N LEU A 159 11.51 -10.28 -9.18
CA LEU A 159 10.55 -11.04 -8.39
C LEU A 159 10.63 -10.64 -6.91
N GLY A 160 9.75 -9.73 -6.50
CA GLY A 160 9.63 -9.28 -5.12
C GLY A 160 8.69 -8.09 -4.99
N TYR A 161 8.49 -7.60 -3.76
CA TYR A 161 7.66 -6.43 -3.50
C TYR A 161 8.50 -5.18 -3.23
N TRP A 162 8.00 -4.06 -3.74
CA TRP A 162 8.40 -2.71 -3.36
C TRP A 162 7.49 -2.22 -2.25
N GLN A 163 8.06 -1.52 -1.28
CA GLN A 163 7.32 -0.96 -0.16
C GLN A 163 7.23 0.56 -0.28
N PHE A 164 6.01 1.09 -0.22
CA PHE A 164 5.74 2.51 -0.02
C PHE A 164 5.05 2.71 1.33
N SER A 165 5.34 3.80 2.04
CA SER A 165 4.65 4.11 3.30
C SER A 165 4.35 5.59 3.38
N THR A 166 3.17 5.93 3.91
CA THR A 166 2.71 7.31 4.04
C THR A 166 2.05 7.58 5.38
N HIS A 167 2.22 8.80 5.85
CA HIS A 167 1.57 9.36 7.04
C HIS A 167 0.53 10.45 6.66
N GLY A 168 0.13 10.51 5.39
CA GLY A 168 -0.78 11.51 4.86
C GLY A 168 -2.24 11.28 5.26
N VAL A 169 -2.56 11.44 6.55
CA VAL A 169 -3.87 11.12 7.16
C VAL A 169 -5.05 11.78 6.47
N ALA A 170 -4.90 13.03 6.03
CA ALA A 170 -5.99 13.79 5.43
C ALA A 170 -6.12 13.60 3.90
N THR A 171 -5.19 12.90 3.25
CA THR A 171 -5.13 12.82 1.78
C THR A 171 -4.67 11.44 1.28
N SER A 172 -3.38 11.13 1.39
CA SER A 172 -2.83 9.92 0.77
C SER A 172 -3.37 8.64 1.41
N ILE A 173 -3.52 8.59 2.74
CA ILE A 173 -4.06 7.40 3.42
C ILE A 173 -5.48 7.08 2.92
N PRO A 174 -6.47 8.01 2.98
CA PRO A 174 -7.82 7.71 2.48
C PRO A 174 -7.83 7.43 0.97
N ASN A 175 -7.07 8.16 0.15
CA ASN A 175 -7.01 7.89 -1.30
C ASN A 175 -6.57 6.46 -1.61
N LEU A 176 -5.57 5.95 -0.89
CA LEU A 176 -5.02 4.61 -1.11
C LEU A 176 -5.94 3.53 -0.55
N ARG A 177 -6.35 3.64 0.71
CA ARG A 177 -7.22 2.67 1.38
C ARG A 177 -8.59 2.59 0.71
N ASP A 178 -9.27 3.72 0.56
CA ASP A 178 -10.65 3.74 0.09
C ASP A 178 -10.74 3.25 -1.36
N ARG A 179 -9.70 3.50 -2.18
CA ARG A 179 -9.61 2.93 -3.54
C ARG A 179 -9.39 1.43 -3.50
N PHE A 180 -8.46 0.95 -2.68
CA PHE A 180 -8.19 -0.48 -2.53
C PHE A 180 -9.46 -1.22 -2.12
N ASP A 181 -10.12 -0.76 -1.05
CA ASP A 181 -11.35 -1.34 -0.51
C ASP A 181 -12.50 -1.29 -1.52
N ALA A 182 -12.62 -0.18 -2.26
CA ALA A 182 -13.65 -0.07 -3.30
C ALA A 182 -13.44 -1.08 -4.42
N CYS A 183 -12.22 -1.24 -4.92
CA CYS A 183 -11.94 -2.21 -5.98
C CYS A 183 -12.17 -3.64 -5.50
N LEU A 184 -11.71 -3.98 -4.30
CA LEU A 184 -11.91 -5.31 -3.73
C LEU A 184 -13.39 -5.63 -3.50
N ARG A 185 -14.17 -4.67 -2.98
CA ARG A 185 -15.61 -4.83 -2.77
C ARG A 185 -16.37 -4.96 -4.09
N ASP A 186 -16.06 -4.11 -5.06
CA ASP A 186 -16.84 -3.99 -6.30
C ASP A 186 -16.46 -5.09 -7.32
N LEU A 187 -15.19 -5.53 -7.33
CA LEU A 187 -14.69 -6.56 -8.26
C LEU A 187 -14.50 -7.93 -7.61
N GLY A 188 -14.52 -8.04 -6.29
CA GLY A 188 -14.23 -9.29 -5.56
C GLY A 188 -12.76 -9.72 -5.58
N MET A 189 -11.88 -8.99 -6.30
CA MET A 189 -10.45 -9.24 -6.37
C MET A 189 -9.68 -7.97 -6.74
N ILE A 190 -8.41 -7.91 -6.36
CA ILE A 190 -7.49 -6.81 -6.68
C ILE A 190 -6.11 -7.30 -7.13
N ARG A 191 -5.71 -8.52 -6.75
CA ARG A 191 -4.44 -9.11 -7.15
C ARG A 191 -4.30 -9.16 -8.67
N PHE A 192 -3.11 -8.80 -9.14
CA PHE A 192 -2.70 -8.77 -10.54
C PHE A 192 -3.52 -7.89 -11.48
N LEU A 193 -4.46 -7.09 -10.96
CA LEU A 193 -5.08 -6.01 -11.72
C LEU A 193 -4.11 -4.84 -11.83
N PRO A 194 -4.01 -4.16 -12.99
CA PRO A 194 -3.12 -3.03 -13.17
C PRO A 194 -3.65 -1.78 -12.46
N PHE A 195 -2.79 -1.15 -11.68
CA PHE A 195 -3.02 0.16 -11.06
C PHE A 195 -1.93 1.13 -11.47
N MET A 196 -2.25 2.42 -11.44
CA MET A 196 -1.27 3.50 -11.48
C MET A 196 -1.18 4.12 -10.09
N LEU A 197 0.01 4.04 -9.50
CA LEU A 197 0.35 4.80 -8.31
C LEU A 197 0.91 6.15 -8.76
N THR A 198 0.31 7.25 -8.33
CA THR A 198 0.70 8.60 -8.78
C THR A 198 1.10 9.46 -7.59
N VAL A 199 2.00 10.42 -7.79
CA VAL A 199 2.34 11.45 -6.81
C VAL A 199 2.29 12.83 -7.48
N LYS A 200 1.67 13.79 -6.80
CA LYS A 200 1.66 15.20 -7.22
C LYS A 200 1.69 16.13 -6.02
N LYS A 201 2.32 17.29 -6.15
CA LYS A 201 2.19 18.36 -5.15
C LYS A 201 0.87 19.09 -5.33
N VAL A 202 0.11 19.19 -4.24
CA VAL A 202 -1.12 19.99 -4.20
C VAL A 202 -0.95 21.15 -3.23
N ARG A 203 -1.64 22.25 -3.51
CA ARG A 203 -1.73 23.38 -2.60
C ARG A 203 -2.82 23.11 -1.55
N SER A 204 -2.56 23.51 -0.31
CA SER A 204 -3.55 23.46 0.75
C SER A 204 -4.78 24.30 0.38
N ASN A 205 -5.97 23.75 0.59
CA ASN A 205 -7.25 24.45 0.41
C ASN A 205 -7.71 25.18 1.68
N LYS A 206 -6.91 25.15 2.75
CA LYS A 206 -7.24 25.84 4.00
C LYS A 206 -7.03 27.36 3.82
N PRO A 207 -7.99 28.21 4.23
CA PRO A 207 -7.83 29.65 4.15
C PRO A 207 -6.51 30.12 4.79
N GLY A 208 -5.72 30.90 4.05
CA GLY A 208 -4.43 31.43 4.51
C GLY A 208 -3.26 30.44 4.49
N ASP A 209 -3.47 29.17 4.11
CA ASP A 209 -2.40 28.17 4.05
C ASP A 209 -1.80 28.11 2.64
N SER A 210 -0.55 28.53 2.50
CA SER A 210 0.20 28.48 1.23
C SER A 210 1.01 27.19 1.06
N ARG A 211 0.97 26.27 2.04
CA ARG A 211 1.76 25.04 1.99
C ARG A 211 1.38 24.20 0.77
N GLN A 212 2.41 23.62 0.16
CA GLN A 212 2.28 22.56 -0.81
C GLN A 212 2.79 21.25 -0.21
N TYR A 213 2.09 20.17 -0.46
CA TYR A 213 2.47 18.84 0.02
C TYR A 213 2.18 17.78 -1.04
N PRO A 214 2.97 16.70 -1.09
CA PRO A 214 2.72 15.61 -2.01
C PRO A 214 1.48 14.83 -1.58
N VAL A 215 0.67 14.45 -2.56
CA VAL A 215 -0.46 13.53 -2.41
C VAL A 215 -0.23 12.36 -3.34
N VAL A 216 -0.38 11.16 -2.77
CA VAL A 216 -0.34 9.92 -3.52
C VAL A 216 -1.77 9.45 -3.79
N ASP A 217 -2.00 8.97 -5.01
CA ASP A 217 -3.28 8.42 -5.44
C ASP A 217 -3.07 7.05 -6.09
N LEU A 218 -4.11 6.21 -6.02
CA LEU A 218 -4.15 4.88 -6.60
C LEU A 218 -5.28 4.85 -7.62
N ILE A 219 -4.97 4.53 -8.86
CA ILE A 219 -5.93 4.61 -9.97
C ILE A 219 -5.96 3.27 -10.72
N PRO A 220 -7.07 2.50 -10.67
CA PRO A 220 -7.22 1.30 -11.48
C PRO A 220 -7.05 1.64 -12.97
N GLN A 221 -6.26 0.84 -13.69
CA GLN A 221 -6.02 1.02 -15.12
C GLN A 221 -6.99 0.17 -15.96
N LEU A 222 -8.27 0.21 -15.60
CA LEU A 222 -9.34 -0.52 -16.25
C LEU A 222 -10.68 0.20 -16.03
N SER A 223 -11.61 0.04 -16.98
CA SER A 223 -12.99 0.47 -16.77
C SER A 223 -13.71 -0.48 -15.81
N ILE A 224 -14.76 0.01 -15.14
CA ILE A 224 -15.58 -0.83 -14.26
C ILE A 224 -16.14 -2.05 -15.01
N GLU A 225 -16.56 -1.87 -16.27
CA GLU A 225 -17.05 -2.95 -17.13
C GLU A 225 -15.98 -4.00 -17.37
N THR A 226 -14.76 -3.59 -17.71
CA THR A 226 -13.62 -4.50 -17.90
C THR A 226 -13.31 -5.27 -16.61
N GLY A 227 -13.32 -4.57 -15.46
CA GLY A 227 -13.09 -5.19 -14.16
C GLY A 227 -14.12 -6.26 -13.81
N LEU A 228 -15.41 -5.96 -14.03
CA LEU A 228 -16.49 -6.91 -13.79
C LEU A 228 -16.41 -8.11 -14.72
N ARG A 229 -16.06 -7.91 -16.01
CA ARG A 229 -15.84 -9.01 -16.95
C ARG A 229 -14.68 -9.91 -16.52
N ILE A 230 -13.56 -9.33 -16.08
CA ILE A 230 -12.42 -10.09 -15.56
C ILE A 230 -12.83 -10.89 -14.32
N SER A 231 -13.54 -10.27 -13.38
CA SER A 231 -14.02 -10.94 -12.17
C SER A 231 -14.90 -12.14 -12.51
N GLN A 232 -15.89 -11.93 -13.39
CA GLN A 232 -16.76 -13.00 -13.88
C GLN A 232 -15.96 -14.11 -14.56
N TYR A 233 -15.02 -13.77 -15.44
CA TYR A 233 -14.16 -14.75 -16.11
C TYR A 233 -13.34 -15.59 -15.13
N VAL A 234 -12.73 -14.97 -14.12
CA VAL A 234 -11.95 -15.69 -13.09
C VAL A 234 -12.84 -16.61 -12.26
N GLN A 235 -14.07 -16.18 -11.93
CA GLN A 235 -15.04 -17.00 -11.19
C GLN A 235 -15.52 -18.20 -12.01
N ASP A 236 -15.82 -17.99 -13.30
CA ASP A 236 -16.32 -19.04 -14.19
C ASP A 236 -15.23 -20.04 -14.62
N ASN A 237 -13.96 -19.66 -14.49
CA ASN A 237 -12.80 -20.46 -14.92
C ASN A 237 -11.87 -20.74 -13.73
N PRO A 238 -12.23 -21.64 -12.79
CA PRO A 238 -11.44 -21.88 -11.57
C PRO A 238 -10.03 -22.44 -11.82
N THR A 239 -9.76 -22.99 -13.01
CA THR A 239 -8.42 -23.42 -13.42
C THR A 239 -7.55 -22.30 -13.99
N PHE A 240 -8.12 -21.13 -14.26
CA PHE A 240 -7.37 -19.97 -14.71
C PHE A 240 -6.48 -19.45 -13.58
N ASN A 241 -5.19 -19.27 -13.87
CA ASN A 241 -4.27 -18.65 -12.93
C ASN A 241 -4.39 -17.12 -13.02
N PRO A 242 -4.89 -16.43 -11.98
CA PRO A 242 -5.05 -14.97 -12.01
C PRO A 242 -3.74 -14.20 -12.22
N ALA A 243 -2.58 -14.79 -11.94
CA ALA A 243 -1.28 -14.18 -12.20
C ALA A 243 -1.05 -13.85 -13.69
N ARG A 244 -1.77 -14.52 -14.61
CA ARG A 244 -1.70 -14.18 -16.05
C ARG A 244 -2.24 -12.78 -16.34
N LEU A 245 -3.12 -12.23 -15.49
CA LEU A 245 -3.62 -10.86 -15.63
C LEU A 245 -2.50 -9.82 -15.64
N ALA A 246 -1.42 -10.07 -14.89
CA ALA A 246 -0.25 -9.20 -14.83
C ALA A 246 0.48 -9.06 -16.18
N THR A 247 0.30 -10.02 -17.08
CA THR A 247 0.99 -10.05 -18.39
C THR A 247 0.22 -9.32 -19.49
N TYR A 248 -1.05 -9.01 -19.28
CA TYR A 248 -1.87 -8.32 -20.27
C TYR A 248 -1.67 -6.80 -20.21
N SER A 249 -1.73 -6.18 -21.38
CA SER A 249 -1.98 -4.76 -21.55
C SER A 249 -3.45 -4.42 -21.24
N ALA A 250 -3.73 -3.13 -21.09
CA ALA A 250 -5.11 -2.66 -20.88
C ALA A 250 -6.03 -3.06 -22.04
N ASP A 251 -5.53 -2.99 -23.28
CA ASP A 251 -6.30 -3.37 -24.47
C ASP A 251 -6.61 -4.87 -24.48
N GLU A 252 -5.62 -5.73 -24.17
CA GLU A 252 -5.83 -7.18 -24.08
C GLU A 252 -6.84 -7.55 -22.99
N LEU A 253 -6.79 -6.89 -21.83
CA LEU A 253 -7.75 -7.09 -20.74
C LEU A 253 -9.19 -6.77 -21.16
N SER A 254 -9.37 -5.75 -22.00
CA SER A 254 -10.71 -5.37 -22.51
C SER A 254 -11.33 -6.40 -23.44
N THR A 255 -10.49 -7.25 -24.05
CA THR A 255 -10.87 -8.29 -25.01
C THR A 255 -10.96 -9.69 -24.41
N LEU A 256 -10.76 -9.85 -23.09
CA LEU A 256 -10.87 -11.16 -22.47
C LEU A 256 -12.28 -11.73 -22.68
N PRO A 257 -12.37 -13.01 -23.10
CA PRO A 257 -13.65 -13.61 -23.43
C PRO A 257 -14.54 -13.68 -22.19
N THR A 258 -15.81 -13.37 -22.37
CA THR A 258 -16.83 -13.61 -21.34
C THR A 258 -17.31 -15.06 -21.46
N GLY A 259 -17.59 -15.72 -20.35
CA GLY A 259 -17.79 -17.18 -20.28
C GLY A 259 -18.78 -17.79 -21.30
N GLU A 260 -18.53 -19.07 -21.58
CA GLU A 260 -19.22 -20.06 -22.42
C GLU A 260 -19.31 -19.88 -23.95
N GLY A 261 -19.16 -18.69 -24.52
CA GLY A 261 -19.28 -18.50 -25.98
C GLY A 261 -17.98 -18.63 -26.80
N ASP A 262 -16.83 -18.40 -26.18
CA ASP A 262 -15.64 -17.94 -26.93
C ASP A 262 -14.39 -18.79 -26.64
N ARG A 263 -14.56 -20.11 -26.64
CA ARG A 263 -13.48 -21.11 -26.46
C ARG A 263 -12.52 -21.23 -27.65
N LEU A 264 -12.42 -20.23 -28.53
CA LEU A 264 -11.52 -20.28 -29.67
C LEU A 264 -10.43 -19.21 -29.54
N ARG A 265 -9.19 -19.72 -29.39
CA ARG A 265 -7.88 -19.05 -29.56
C ARG A 265 -7.25 -18.48 -28.29
N LEU A 266 -6.68 -19.39 -27.51
CA LEU A 266 -5.46 -19.10 -26.75
C LEU A 266 -4.34 -20.07 -27.17
N ASP A 267 -4.10 -20.20 -28.48
CA ASP A 267 -2.79 -20.64 -28.97
C ASP A 267 -1.96 -19.38 -29.20
N GLY A 268 -0.90 -19.22 -28.41
CA GLY A 268 0.02 -18.10 -28.52
C GLY A 268 0.69 -18.04 -29.90
N PRO A 269 1.40 -16.93 -30.22
CA PRO A 269 2.08 -16.81 -31.49
C PRO A 269 3.21 -17.85 -31.60
N THR A 270 2.97 -18.89 -32.40
CA THR A 270 4.03 -19.75 -32.95
C THR A 270 4.89 -18.87 -33.85
N LYS A 271 6.05 -18.45 -33.34
CA LYS A 271 7.10 -17.88 -34.19
C LYS A 271 7.77 -19.02 -34.95
N LEU A 272 7.64 -18.99 -36.28
CA LEU A 272 8.60 -19.56 -37.23
C LEU A 272 9.81 -18.62 -37.35
#